data_AF-A0A356HZL1-F1
#
_entry.id   AF-A0A356HZL1-F1
#
_cell.length_a   1.000
_cell.length_b   1.000
_cell.length_c   1.000
_cell.angle_alpha   90.00
_cell.angle_beta   90.00
_cell.angle_gamma   90.00
#
_symmetry.space_group_name_H-M   'P 1'
#
loop_
_entity.id
_entity.type
_entity.pdbx_description
1 polymer ?
#
loop_
_entity_poly.entity_id
_entity_poly.type
_entity_poly.pdbx_seq_one_letter_code
_entity_poly.pdbx_strand_id
1 'polypeptide(L)'
;MNRPDLADEINELKQKNETLENQIYESDKNYIKRMVDNNTHLDLVLRAIAEIESEIEKEEVIIYLAERRKIGRKPIKEELKKYTEAEDIKTVLGSHITANFTGLVDLVIDRDNNVVFLIKDRDALRIEKAWEIDNIKWIPPNKKHLPFMLPRAENVFDYYRCSDDELFQDILQYLKRFSCLSDKHFLIVVCTVFLTYIQDHPDIHYLAMILFYAIPERGKSRTGKAITHIAFRGVHVVDIREANLFRFSQDLKATI
;
A
#
# COMPACT_ATOMS: atom_id res chain seq x y z
N MET A 1 6.70 47.77 -1.54
CA MET A 1 5.23 47.59 -1.47
C MET A 1 4.96 46.23 -0.84
N ASN A 2 4.68 46.20 0.47
CA ASN A 2 4.19 44.99 1.13
C ASN A 2 2.78 44.72 0.62
N ARG A 3 2.56 43.61 -0.09
CA ARG A 3 1.21 43.16 -0.47
C ARG A 3 0.58 42.46 0.74
N PRO A 4 -0.42 43.05 1.39
CA PRO A 4 -1.11 42.44 2.54
C PRO A 4 -1.82 41.13 2.15
N ASP A 5 -2.23 41.00 0.89
CA ASP A 5 -2.99 39.84 0.36
C ASP A 5 -2.28 38.49 0.48
N LEU A 6 -0.95 38.46 0.37
CA LEU A 6 -0.21 37.18 0.34
C LEU A 6 -0.20 36.48 1.71
N ALA A 7 -0.25 37.25 2.79
CA ALA A 7 -0.29 36.68 4.15
C ALA A 7 -1.68 36.09 4.46
N ASP A 8 -2.73 36.75 3.98
CA ASP A 8 -4.11 36.31 4.15
C ASP A 8 -4.40 35.08 3.29
N GLU A 9 -3.93 35.06 2.04
CA GLU A 9 -4.04 33.90 1.14
C GLU A 9 -3.27 32.67 1.68
N ILE A 10 -2.08 32.87 2.27
CA ILE A 10 -1.33 31.80 2.94
C ILE A 10 -2.07 31.28 4.18
N ASN A 11 -2.72 32.14 4.95
CA ASN A 11 -3.50 31.71 6.12
C ASN A 11 -4.76 30.94 5.71
N GLU A 12 -5.44 31.36 4.65
CA GLU A 12 -6.62 30.68 4.13
C GLU A 12 -6.26 29.29 3.58
N LEU A 13 -5.13 29.17 2.86
CA LEU A 13 -4.61 27.88 2.40
C LEU A 13 -4.16 26.97 3.55
N LYS A 14 -3.58 27.52 4.62
CA LYS A 14 -3.22 26.75 5.82
C LYS A 14 -4.45 26.20 6.52
N GLN A 15 -5.48 27.01 6.73
CA GLN A 15 -6.74 26.54 7.33
C GLN A 15 -7.44 25.49 6.48
N LYS A 16 -7.41 25.65 5.16
CA LYS A 16 -7.96 24.67 4.22
C LYS A 16 -7.18 23.35 4.26
N ASN A 17 -5.85 23.41 4.29
CA ASN A 17 -5.00 22.22 4.43
C ASN A 17 -5.20 21.55 5.79
N GLU A 18 -5.29 22.30 6.88
CA GLU A 18 -5.54 21.76 8.22
C GLU A 18 -6.94 21.11 8.30
N THR A 19 -7.94 21.66 7.61
CA THR A 19 -9.27 21.05 7.49
C THR A 19 -9.23 19.76 6.66
N LEU A 20 -8.47 19.74 5.55
CA LEU A 20 -8.28 18.55 4.73
C LEU A 20 -7.46 17.49 5.45
N GLU A 21 -6.41 17.87 6.17
CA GLU A 21 -5.61 16.99 7.02
C GLU A 21 -6.46 16.40 8.14
N ASN A 22 -7.33 17.19 8.79
CA ASN A 22 -8.29 16.68 9.77
C ASN A 22 -9.39 15.79 9.17
N GLN A 23 -9.72 15.96 7.88
CA GLN A 23 -10.59 15.03 7.14
C GLN A 23 -9.86 13.75 6.71
N ILE A 24 -8.55 13.83 6.47
CA ILE A 24 -7.66 12.69 6.16
C ILE A 24 -7.27 11.92 7.43
N TYR A 25 -7.17 12.59 8.58
CA TYR A 25 -6.85 12.05 9.91
C TYR A 25 -8.07 11.79 10.78
N GLU A 26 -9.27 11.98 10.25
CA GLU A 26 -10.45 11.54 10.97
C GLU A 26 -10.35 10.03 11.17
N SER A 27 -10.43 9.55 12.42
CA SER A 27 -10.39 8.12 12.66
C SER A 27 -11.51 7.43 11.87
N ASP A 28 -11.22 6.28 11.29
CA ASP A 28 -12.18 5.50 10.49
C ASP A 28 -13.53 5.34 11.23
N LYS A 29 -13.47 5.17 12.56
CA LYS A 29 -14.60 5.17 13.48
C LYS A 29 -15.50 6.41 13.34
N ASN A 30 -14.94 7.62 13.36
CA ASN A 30 -15.72 8.86 13.32
C ASN A 30 -16.35 9.09 11.94
N TYR A 31 -15.62 8.78 10.87
CA TYR A 31 -16.14 8.81 9.51
C TYR A 31 -17.37 7.89 9.36
N ILE A 32 -17.25 6.65 9.84
CA ILE A 32 -18.33 5.67 9.73
C ILE A 32 -19.53 6.07 10.60
N LYS A 33 -19.31 6.63 11.80
CA LYS A 33 -20.42 7.17 12.61
C LYS A 33 -21.20 8.26 11.86
N ARG A 34 -20.52 9.13 11.11
CA ARG A 34 -21.18 10.12 10.25
C ARG A 34 -21.97 9.47 9.12
N MET A 35 -21.45 8.40 8.49
CA MET A 35 -22.22 7.64 7.50
C MET A 35 -23.51 7.08 8.10
N VAL A 36 -23.45 6.56 9.34
CA VAL A 36 -24.61 6.04 10.06
C VAL A 36 -25.63 7.15 10.34
N ASP A 37 -25.19 8.31 10.82
CA ASP A 37 -26.04 9.47 11.09
C ASP A 37 -26.71 10.05 9.83
N ASN A 38 -25.99 10.06 8.71
CA ASN A 38 -26.50 10.50 7.41
C ASN A 38 -27.45 9.50 6.75
N ASN A 39 -27.86 8.45 7.47
CA ASN A 39 -28.72 7.39 6.98
C ASN A 39 -28.19 6.69 5.71
N THR A 40 -26.87 6.66 5.49
CA THR A 40 -26.21 5.99 4.35
C THR A 40 -26.68 4.53 4.24
N HIS A 41 -26.72 4.00 3.01
CA HIS A 41 -27.16 2.63 2.76
C HIS A 41 -26.38 1.62 3.61
N LEU A 42 -27.09 0.66 4.22
CA LEU A 42 -26.53 -0.25 5.22
C LEU A 42 -25.33 -1.05 4.67
N ASP A 43 -25.41 -1.55 3.43
CA ASP A 43 -24.31 -2.27 2.76
C ASP A 43 -23.00 -1.45 2.74
N LEU A 44 -23.06 -0.15 2.43
CA LEU A 44 -21.88 0.72 2.38
C LEU A 44 -21.28 0.93 3.77
N VAL A 45 -22.13 1.08 4.79
CA VAL A 45 -21.69 1.20 6.18
C VAL A 45 -21.03 -0.10 6.64
N LEU A 46 -21.61 -1.27 6.31
CA LEU A 46 -21.05 -2.56 6.70
C LEU A 46 -19.69 -2.84 6.03
N ARG A 47 -19.50 -2.44 4.76
CA ARG A 47 -18.19 -2.51 4.10
C ARG A 47 -17.15 -1.64 4.80
N ALA A 48 -17.48 -0.39 5.10
CA ALA A 48 -16.56 0.50 5.80
C ALA A 48 -16.21 -0.02 7.22
N ILE A 49 -17.16 -0.65 7.92
CA ILE A 49 -16.87 -1.32 9.20
C ILE A 49 -15.95 -2.53 9.02
N ALA A 50 -16.06 -3.27 7.92
CA ALA A 50 -15.22 -4.43 7.65
C ALA A 50 -13.74 -4.04 7.51
N GLU A 51 -13.46 -2.86 6.95
CA GLU A 51 -12.12 -2.30 6.70
C GLU A 51 -11.40 -1.80 7.96
N ILE A 52 -12.10 -1.62 9.10
CA ILE A 52 -11.46 -1.18 10.35
C ILE A 52 -10.51 -2.28 10.89
N GLU A 53 -9.23 -1.95 11.02
CA GLU A 53 -8.20 -2.87 11.55
C GLU A 53 -8.32 -3.10 13.06
N SER A 54 -8.74 -2.09 13.81
CA SER A 54 -8.87 -2.17 15.27
C SER A 54 -10.20 -2.84 15.66
N GLU A 55 -10.11 -4.07 16.20
CA GLU A 55 -11.28 -4.81 16.70
C GLU A 55 -12.07 -4.04 17.78
N ILE A 56 -11.38 -3.22 18.58
CA ILE A 56 -12.03 -2.37 19.59
C ILE A 56 -12.86 -1.28 18.91
N GLU A 57 -12.29 -0.57 17.94
CA GLU A 57 -13.01 0.49 17.21
C GLU A 57 -14.16 -0.09 16.39
N LYS A 58 -13.93 -1.26 15.79
CA LYS A 58 -14.94 -2.02 15.05
C LYS A 58 -16.14 -2.36 15.93
N GLU A 59 -15.91 -2.89 17.13
CA GLU A 59 -16.99 -3.18 18.08
C GLU A 59 -17.73 -1.90 18.51
N GLU A 60 -17.03 -0.80 18.77
CA GLU A 60 -17.65 0.48 19.13
C GLU A 60 -18.56 1.03 18.02
N VAL A 61 -18.15 0.89 16.75
CA VAL A 61 -18.97 1.32 15.61
C VAL A 61 -20.18 0.39 15.42
N ILE A 62 -20.02 -0.93 15.62
CA ILE A 62 -21.15 -1.89 15.58
C ILE A 62 -22.19 -1.55 16.65
N ILE A 63 -21.74 -1.23 17.86
CA ILE A 63 -22.63 -0.79 18.95
C ILE A 63 -23.41 0.45 18.54
N TYR A 64 -22.71 1.44 17.99
CA TYR A 64 -23.31 2.70 17.56
C TYR A 64 -24.33 2.50 16.43
N LEU A 65 -24.01 1.69 15.41
CA LEU A 65 -24.90 1.34 14.32
C LEU A 65 -26.18 0.64 14.82
N ALA A 66 -26.03 -0.32 15.74
CA ALA A 66 -27.12 -1.08 16.32
C ALA A 66 -28.12 -0.18 17.05
N GLU A 67 -27.60 0.75 17.87
CA GLU A 67 -28.42 1.72 18.61
C GLU A 67 -29.14 2.69 17.69
N ARG A 68 -28.44 3.22 16.69
CA ARG A 68 -28.99 4.24 15.78
C ARG A 68 -30.06 3.69 14.84
N ARG A 69 -29.86 2.46 14.34
CA ARG A 69 -30.78 1.80 13.40
C ARG A 69 -31.80 0.88 14.08
N LYS A 70 -31.72 0.71 15.41
CA LYS A 70 -32.56 -0.22 16.19
C LYS A 70 -32.49 -1.66 15.67
N ILE A 71 -31.31 -2.06 15.21
CA ILE A 71 -31.02 -3.42 14.73
C ILE A 71 -30.23 -4.13 15.82
N GLY A 72 -30.52 -5.41 16.08
CA GLY A 72 -29.72 -6.21 17.01
C GLY A 72 -28.27 -6.33 16.55
N ARG A 73 -27.31 -6.34 17.49
CA ARG A 73 -25.87 -6.47 17.18
C ARG A 73 -25.55 -7.79 16.47
N LYS A 74 -26.25 -8.88 16.82
CA LYS A 74 -26.02 -10.22 16.26
C LYS A 74 -26.28 -10.28 14.73
N PRO A 75 -27.43 -9.81 14.20
CA PRO A 75 -27.64 -9.66 12.76
C PRO A 75 -26.56 -8.84 12.05
N ILE A 76 -26.12 -7.72 12.64
CA ILE A 76 -25.04 -6.89 12.06
C ILE A 76 -23.74 -7.69 11.97
N LYS A 77 -23.37 -8.43 13.02
CA LYS A 77 -22.17 -9.28 13.01
C LYS A 77 -22.27 -10.42 12.00
N GLU A 78 -23.42 -11.06 11.86
CA GLU A 78 -23.66 -12.11 10.87
C GLU A 78 -23.59 -11.56 9.43
N GLU A 79 -24.08 -10.34 9.20
CA GLU A 79 -23.97 -9.68 7.90
C GLU A 79 -22.54 -9.19 7.64
N LEU A 80 -21.84 -8.67 8.66
CA LEU A 80 -20.42 -8.30 8.58
C LEU A 80 -19.53 -9.48 8.24
N LYS A 81 -19.85 -10.67 8.76
CA LYS A 81 -19.16 -11.91 8.38
C LYS A 81 -19.18 -12.08 6.88
N LYS A 82 -20.27 -11.74 6.19
CA LYS A 82 -20.31 -11.81 4.73
C LYS A 82 -19.33 -10.88 4.06
N TYR A 83 -18.90 -9.75 4.64
CA TYR A 83 -17.91 -8.86 4.03
C TYR A 83 -16.49 -9.22 4.44
N THR A 84 -16.27 -9.64 5.68
CA THR A 84 -14.96 -10.16 6.10
C THR A 84 -14.64 -11.51 5.46
N GLU A 85 -15.64 -12.39 5.35
CA GLU A 85 -15.56 -13.65 4.62
C GLU A 85 -15.67 -13.39 3.12
N ALA A 86 -16.42 -12.38 2.61
CA ALA A 86 -16.41 -12.03 1.18
C ALA A 86 -15.16 -11.35 0.66
N GLU A 87 -14.35 -10.76 1.53
CA GLU A 87 -13.00 -10.34 1.15
C GLU A 87 -11.99 -11.49 1.26
N ASP A 88 -12.34 -12.60 1.92
CA ASP A 88 -11.70 -13.90 1.74
C ASP A 88 -12.33 -14.73 0.57
N ILE A 89 -13.45 -14.28 -0.03
CA ILE A 89 -14.21 -15.01 -1.07
C ILE A 89 -13.46 -14.97 -2.41
N LYS A 90 -12.68 -16.03 -2.65
CA LYS A 90 -12.78 -17.01 -3.74
C LYS A 90 -11.40 -17.61 -3.96
N THR A 91 -11.04 -18.59 -3.13
CA THR A 91 -10.59 -19.83 -3.76
C THR A 91 -11.76 -20.26 -4.65
N VAL A 92 -11.78 -19.82 -5.91
CA VAL A 92 -12.58 -20.53 -6.91
C VAL A 92 -12.10 -21.97 -6.75
N LEU A 93 -12.98 -22.92 -6.45
CA LEU A 93 -12.59 -24.31 -6.23
C LEU A 93 -11.59 -24.72 -7.34
N GLY A 94 -10.30 -24.87 -7.02
CA GLY A 94 -9.22 -25.04 -8.01
C GLY A 94 -8.30 -23.84 -8.33
N SER A 95 -8.37 -22.70 -7.63
CA SER A 95 -7.45 -21.55 -7.84
C SER A 95 -6.35 -21.44 -6.78
N HIS A 96 -5.13 -21.13 -7.21
CA HIS A 96 -3.94 -20.95 -6.38
C HIS A 96 -3.67 -19.45 -6.11
N ILE A 97 -3.42 -19.09 -4.85
CA ILE A 97 -3.07 -17.70 -4.50
C ILE A 97 -1.56 -17.52 -4.72
N THR A 98 -1.15 -16.45 -5.39
CA THR A 98 0.27 -16.14 -5.54
C THR A 98 0.52 -14.65 -5.71
N ALA A 99 1.68 -14.20 -5.24
CA ALA A 99 2.26 -12.90 -5.59
C ALA A 99 3.44 -13.05 -6.57
N ASN A 100 3.73 -14.25 -7.06
CA ASN A 100 4.93 -14.51 -7.85
C ASN A 100 4.72 -15.62 -8.90
N PHE A 101 5.06 -15.33 -10.16
CA PHE A 101 5.17 -16.29 -11.25
C PHE A 101 5.96 -15.67 -12.40
N THR A 102 6.48 -16.50 -13.30
CA THR A 102 7.27 -16.05 -14.46
C THR A 102 6.43 -15.15 -15.38
N GLY A 103 6.93 -13.94 -15.65
CA GLY A 103 6.26 -12.94 -16.51
C GLY A 103 5.39 -11.93 -15.75
N LEU A 104 5.20 -12.12 -14.45
CA LEU A 104 4.66 -11.09 -13.57
C LEU A 104 5.67 -9.94 -13.44
N VAL A 105 5.21 -8.70 -13.64
CA VAL A 105 5.98 -7.50 -13.31
C VAL A 105 5.83 -7.20 -11.83
N ASP A 106 4.58 -6.96 -11.38
CA ASP A 106 4.24 -6.84 -9.96
C ASP A 106 2.72 -6.93 -9.74
N LEU A 107 2.28 -6.79 -8.48
CA LEU A 107 0.91 -6.54 -8.09
C LEU A 107 0.61 -5.03 -8.14
N VAL A 108 -0.59 -4.67 -8.59
CA VAL A 108 -1.04 -3.28 -8.65
C VAL A 108 -2.49 -3.16 -8.16
N ILE A 109 -2.92 -1.93 -7.88
CA ILE A 109 -4.31 -1.61 -7.57
C ILE A 109 -5.03 -1.10 -8.81
N ASP A 110 -6.16 -1.71 -9.17
CA ASP A 110 -7.04 -1.22 -10.25
C ASP A 110 -7.91 -0.02 -9.80
N ARG A 111 -8.71 0.53 -10.72
CA ARG A 111 -9.59 1.68 -10.43
C ARG A 111 -10.68 1.37 -9.40
N ASP A 112 -11.00 0.10 -9.24
CA ASP A 112 -12.00 -0.40 -8.30
C ASP A 112 -11.37 -0.80 -6.95
N ASN A 113 -10.11 -0.43 -6.70
CA ASN A 113 -9.32 -0.75 -5.51
C ASN A 113 -9.03 -2.26 -5.31
N ASN A 114 -9.12 -3.07 -6.36
CA ASN A 114 -8.77 -4.50 -6.31
C ASN A 114 -7.26 -4.70 -6.55
N VAL A 115 -6.68 -5.71 -5.88
CA VAL A 115 -5.35 -6.21 -6.21
C VAL A 115 -5.44 -7.04 -7.48
N VAL A 116 -4.58 -6.73 -8.45
CA VAL A 116 -4.53 -7.37 -9.77
C VAL A 116 -3.08 -7.60 -10.19
N PHE A 117 -2.86 -8.51 -11.13
CA PHE A 117 -1.56 -8.75 -11.71
C PHE A 117 -1.25 -7.72 -12.79
N LEU A 118 -0.03 -7.15 -12.76
CA LEU A 118 0.56 -6.45 -13.89
C LEU A 118 1.53 -7.40 -14.58
N ILE A 119 1.22 -7.79 -15.81
CA ILE A 119 1.95 -8.80 -16.56
C ILE A 119 2.58 -8.15 -17.78
N LYS A 120 3.83 -8.51 -18.08
CA LYS A 120 4.49 -8.12 -19.32
C LYS A 120 4.43 -9.30 -20.30
N ASP A 121 3.55 -9.19 -21.29
CA ASP A 121 3.46 -10.14 -22.40
C ASP A 121 4.16 -9.51 -23.62
N ARG A 122 5.38 -9.99 -23.91
CA ARG A 122 6.28 -9.43 -24.92
C ARG A 122 6.57 -7.94 -24.63
N ASP A 123 6.06 -7.05 -25.47
CA ASP A 123 6.25 -5.59 -25.37
C ASP A 123 5.01 -4.86 -24.84
N ALA A 124 3.98 -5.59 -24.38
CA ALA A 124 2.75 -5.00 -23.86
C ALA A 124 2.55 -5.30 -22.37
N LEU A 125 2.18 -4.27 -21.61
CA LEU A 125 1.71 -4.40 -20.24
C LEU A 125 0.21 -4.69 -20.21
N ARG A 126 -0.21 -5.67 -19.41
CA ARG A 126 -1.61 -6.04 -19.19
C ARG A 126 -1.94 -6.12 -17.71
N ILE A 127 -3.17 -5.74 -17.38
CA ILE A 127 -3.74 -5.93 -16.05
C ILE A 127 -4.66 -7.15 -16.11
N GLU A 128 -4.46 -8.11 -15.21
CA GLU A 128 -5.30 -9.31 -15.14
C GLU A 128 -5.74 -9.60 -13.70
N LYS A 129 -7.04 -9.90 -13.53
CA LYS A 129 -7.61 -10.29 -12.21
C LYS A 129 -7.29 -11.73 -11.83
N ALA A 130 -6.98 -12.56 -12.83
CA ALA A 130 -6.55 -13.94 -12.67
C ALA A 130 -5.67 -14.33 -13.86
N TRP A 131 -4.77 -15.28 -13.65
CA TRP A 131 -3.87 -15.76 -14.69
C TRP A 131 -3.87 -17.28 -14.72
N GLU A 132 -3.84 -17.90 -15.89
CA GLU A 132 -3.87 -19.36 -16.01
C GLU A 132 -2.51 -19.89 -16.48
N ILE A 133 -1.90 -20.76 -15.68
CA ILE A 133 -0.64 -21.44 -16.01
C ILE A 133 -0.85 -22.93 -15.72
N ASP A 134 -0.55 -23.80 -16.68
CA ASP A 134 -0.68 -25.26 -16.55
C ASP A 134 -2.08 -25.72 -16.08
N ASN A 135 -3.14 -25.08 -16.59
CA ASN A 135 -4.54 -25.28 -16.18
C ASN A 135 -4.83 -24.99 -14.69
N ILE A 136 -3.91 -24.32 -14.00
CA ILE A 136 -4.11 -23.81 -12.65
C ILE A 136 -4.45 -22.33 -12.77
N LYS A 137 -5.58 -21.94 -12.19
CA LYS A 137 -5.98 -20.54 -12.11
C LYS A 137 -5.28 -19.87 -10.94
N TRP A 138 -4.44 -18.90 -11.22
CA TRP A 138 -3.74 -18.10 -10.22
C TRP A 138 -4.51 -16.81 -9.95
N ILE A 139 -4.57 -16.40 -8.68
CA ILE A 139 -5.19 -15.14 -8.25
C ILE A 139 -4.26 -14.41 -7.28
N PRO A 140 -4.27 -13.06 -7.28
CA PRO A 140 -3.44 -12.30 -6.37
C PRO A 140 -3.92 -12.44 -4.92
N PRO A 141 -3.05 -12.23 -3.92
CA PRO A 141 -3.47 -12.18 -2.52
C PRO A 141 -4.31 -10.92 -2.29
N ASN A 142 -5.24 -11.00 -1.35
CA ASN A 142 -5.96 -9.80 -0.89
C ASN A 142 -4.97 -8.77 -0.32
N LYS A 143 -5.23 -7.48 -0.55
CA LYS A 143 -4.48 -6.34 -0.04
C LYS A 143 -4.16 -6.44 1.45
N LYS A 144 -5.09 -6.93 2.28
CA LYS A 144 -4.90 -7.10 3.74
C LYS A 144 -3.76 -8.06 4.12
N HIS A 145 -3.35 -8.94 3.19
CA HIS A 145 -2.27 -9.89 3.41
C HIS A 145 -0.91 -9.39 2.90
N LEU A 146 -0.88 -8.21 2.28
CA LEU A 146 0.32 -7.62 1.68
C LEU A 146 0.90 -6.56 2.63
N PRO A 147 2.12 -6.75 3.16
CA PRO A 147 2.76 -5.86 4.13
C PRO A 147 3.46 -4.64 3.48
N PHE A 148 3.21 -4.40 2.20
CA PHE A 148 3.83 -3.33 1.40
C PHE A 148 2.77 -2.60 0.59
N MET A 149 3.10 -1.38 0.18
CA MET A 149 2.22 -0.58 -0.64
C MET A 149 2.17 -1.12 -2.07
N LEU A 150 1.00 -0.99 -2.69
CA LEU A 150 0.80 -1.33 -4.09
C LEU A 150 0.59 -0.05 -4.92
N PRO A 151 1.29 0.11 -6.05
CA PRO A 151 1.07 1.25 -6.92
C PRO A 151 -0.28 1.14 -7.63
N ARG A 152 -0.85 2.29 -8.01
CA ARG A 152 -2.04 2.34 -8.87
C ARG A 152 -1.66 1.98 -10.29
N ALA A 153 -2.41 1.07 -10.92
CA ALA A 153 -2.09 0.57 -12.24
C ALA A 153 -1.99 1.71 -13.28
N GLU A 154 -2.94 2.65 -13.27
CA GLU A 154 -2.96 3.80 -14.19
C GLU A 154 -1.68 4.64 -14.13
N ASN A 155 -1.17 4.91 -12.92
CA ASN A 155 0.09 5.63 -12.76
C ASN A 155 1.25 4.83 -13.36
N VAL A 156 1.28 3.50 -13.16
CA VAL A 156 2.34 2.66 -13.73
C VAL A 156 2.37 2.75 -15.25
N PHE A 157 1.21 2.77 -15.92
CA PHE A 157 1.16 2.93 -17.38
C PHE A 157 1.69 4.30 -17.85
N ASP A 158 1.44 5.35 -17.08
CA ASP A 158 1.95 6.69 -17.40
C ASP A 158 3.47 6.74 -17.25
N TYR A 159 4.01 6.25 -16.13
CA TYR A 159 5.45 6.21 -15.88
C TYR A 159 6.22 5.23 -16.77
N TYR A 160 5.58 4.15 -17.24
CA TYR A 160 6.21 3.18 -18.14
C TYR A 160 6.64 3.80 -19.49
N ARG A 161 6.08 4.96 -19.84
CA ARG A 161 6.41 5.70 -21.06
C ARG A 161 7.52 6.74 -20.86
N CYS A 162 7.89 7.02 -19.62
CA CYS A 162 8.95 7.97 -19.28
C CYS A 162 10.34 7.35 -19.48
N SER A 163 11.36 8.19 -19.49
CA SER A 163 12.76 7.74 -19.61
C SER A 163 13.34 7.28 -18.26
N ASP A 164 14.32 6.38 -18.32
CA ASP A 164 15.02 5.90 -17.12
C ASP A 164 15.77 7.03 -16.40
N ASP A 165 16.30 8.01 -17.15
CA ASP A 165 16.99 9.18 -16.59
C ASP A 165 16.04 10.05 -15.75
N GLU A 166 14.80 10.26 -16.21
CA GLU A 166 13.78 10.99 -15.45
C GLU A 166 13.42 10.24 -14.16
N LEU A 167 13.21 8.93 -14.24
CA LEU A 167 12.92 8.10 -13.07
C LEU A 167 14.06 8.15 -12.04
N PHE A 168 15.32 8.12 -12.50
CA PHE A 168 16.48 8.26 -11.62
C PHE A 168 16.46 9.61 -10.88
N GLN A 169 16.18 10.71 -11.58
CA GLN A 169 16.11 12.03 -10.98
C GLN A 169 14.94 12.15 -10.01
N ASP A 170 13.78 11.58 -10.33
CA ASP A 170 12.61 11.57 -9.46
C ASP A 170 12.88 10.83 -8.15
N ILE A 171 13.52 9.67 -8.21
CA ILE A 171 13.92 8.90 -7.02
C ILE A 171 14.95 9.69 -6.19
N LEU A 172 15.95 10.29 -6.84
CA LEU A 172 16.96 11.11 -6.16
C LEU A 172 16.31 12.29 -5.43
N GLN A 173 15.41 13.01 -6.11
CA GLN A 173 14.69 14.15 -5.54
C GLN A 173 13.73 13.72 -4.43
N TYR A 174 13.09 12.56 -4.58
CA TYR A 174 12.28 11.95 -3.53
C TYR A 174 13.12 11.72 -2.27
N LEU A 175 14.26 11.01 -2.39
CA LEU A 175 15.12 10.68 -1.25
C LEU A 175 15.70 11.90 -0.56
N LYS A 176 16.08 12.95 -1.33
CA LYS A 176 16.58 14.22 -0.78
C LYS A 176 15.59 14.92 0.16
N ARG A 177 14.28 14.65 0.04
CA ARG A 177 13.26 15.20 0.97
C ARG A 177 13.25 14.51 2.33
N PHE A 178 13.74 13.28 2.42
CA PHE A 178 13.63 12.45 3.63
C PHE A 178 14.98 12.14 4.29
N SER A 179 16.08 12.40 3.59
CA SER A 179 17.42 12.00 4.00
C SER A 179 18.41 13.14 3.93
N CYS A 180 19.39 13.14 4.83
CA CYS A 180 20.52 14.07 4.81
C CYS A 180 21.80 13.26 4.57
N LEU A 181 22.05 12.94 3.29
CA LEU A 181 23.21 12.17 2.84
C LEU A 181 24.10 13.05 1.96
N SER A 182 25.35 12.64 1.77
CA SER A 182 26.20 13.26 0.74
C SER A 182 25.74 12.81 -0.65
N ASP A 183 26.06 13.59 -1.69
CA ASP A 183 25.65 13.26 -3.06
C ASP A 183 26.09 11.85 -3.50
N LYS A 184 27.32 11.45 -3.13
CA LYS A 184 27.82 10.10 -3.42
C LYS A 184 27.02 9.00 -2.72
N HIS A 185 26.60 9.23 -1.48
CA HIS A 185 25.76 8.27 -0.76
C HIS A 185 24.35 8.21 -1.34
N PHE A 186 23.79 9.33 -1.82
CA PHE A 186 22.52 9.29 -2.54
C PHE A 186 22.58 8.41 -3.78
N LEU A 187 23.65 8.50 -4.58
CA LEU A 187 23.81 7.63 -5.75
C LEU A 187 23.76 6.14 -5.38
N ILE A 188 24.44 5.75 -4.29
CA ILE A 188 24.41 4.36 -3.80
C ILE A 188 22.98 3.95 -3.45
N VAL A 189 22.25 4.79 -2.72
CA VAL A 189 20.88 4.48 -2.28
C VAL A 189 19.92 4.40 -3.47
N VAL A 190 20.00 5.33 -4.43
CA VAL A 190 19.17 5.31 -5.65
C VAL A 190 19.43 4.03 -6.44
N CYS A 191 20.71 3.68 -6.67
CA CYS A 191 21.06 2.44 -7.35
C CYS A 191 20.53 1.20 -6.61
N THR A 192 20.59 1.18 -5.28
CA THR A 192 20.02 0.08 -4.50
C THR A 192 18.52 -0.05 -4.70
N VAL A 193 17.76 1.06 -4.80
CA VAL A 193 16.32 0.98 -5.13
C VAL A 193 16.11 0.26 -6.45
N PHE A 194 16.83 0.62 -7.52
CA PHE A 194 16.74 -0.11 -8.79
C PHE A 194 17.11 -1.58 -8.67
N LEU A 195 18.16 -1.91 -7.92
CA LEU A 195 18.58 -3.29 -7.70
C LEU A 195 17.50 -4.15 -7.03
N THR A 196 16.64 -3.57 -6.19
CA THR A 196 15.54 -4.34 -5.58
C THR A 196 14.55 -4.89 -6.60
N TYR A 197 14.36 -4.22 -7.74
CA TYR A 197 13.42 -4.67 -8.79
C TYR A 197 13.95 -5.83 -9.63
N ILE A 198 15.23 -6.17 -9.51
CA ILE A 198 15.84 -7.32 -10.21
C ILE A 198 16.24 -8.44 -9.25
N GLN A 199 15.95 -8.32 -7.95
CA GLN A 199 16.46 -9.25 -6.93
C GLN A 199 16.06 -10.72 -7.14
N ASP A 200 14.93 -10.98 -7.81
CA ASP A 200 14.46 -12.33 -8.12
C ASP A 200 14.90 -12.86 -9.50
N HIS A 201 15.78 -12.14 -10.19
CA HIS A 201 16.35 -12.64 -11.44
C HIS A 201 17.20 -13.90 -11.16
N PRO A 202 17.04 -14.99 -11.94
CA PRO A 202 17.69 -16.27 -11.64
C PRO A 202 19.22 -16.21 -11.61
N ASP A 203 19.81 -15.28 -12.37
CA ASP A 203 21.26 -15.07 -12.42
C ASP A 203 21.80 -14.19 -11.27
N ILE A 204 20.94 -13.63 -10.43
CA ILE A 204 21.33 -12.78 -9.31
C ILE A 204 21.31 -13.62 -8.03
N HIS A 205 22.51 -13.89 -7.51
CA HIS A 205 22.69 -14.70 -6.30
C HIS A 205 22.95 -13.86 -5.04
N TYR A 206 23.24 -12.56 -5.23
CA TYR A 206 23.56 -11.66 -4.13
C TYR A 206 23.33 -10.20 -4.53
N LEU A 207 22.71 -9.44 -3.62
CA LEU A 207 22.66 -7.98 -3.65
C LEU A 207 23.30 -7.44 -2.38
N ALA A 208 24.07 -6.36 -2.51
CA ALA A 208 24.73 -5.73 -1.37
C ALA A 208 23.70 -5.14 -0.39
N MET A 209 23.88 -5.42 0.89
CA MET A 209 23.06 -4.82 1.95
C MET A 209 23.56 -3.41 2.28
N ILE A 210 22.63 -2.47 2.47
CA ILE A 210 22.96 -1.13 2.96
C ILE A 210 22.79 -1.08 4.48
N LEU A 211 23.86 -0.71 5.17
CA LEU A 211 23.84 -0.40 6.60
C LEU A 211 23.95 1.12 6.82
N PHE A 212 22.90 1.73 7.38
CA PHE A 212 22.98 3.10 7.86
C PHE A 212 23.58 3.14 9.27
N TYR A 213 24.80 3.65 9.38
CA TYR A 213 25.51 3.78 10.66
C TYR A 213 25.77 5.26 11.00
N ALA A 214 25.30 5.68 12.17
CA ALA A 214 25.49 7.02 12.73
C ALA A 214 25.03 7.05 14.19
N ILE A 215 25.42 8.09 14.93
CA ILE A 215 24.85 8.39 16.25
C ILE A 215 23.30 8.52 16.20
N PRO A 216 22.59 8.31 17.32
CA PRO A 216 21.13 8.45 17.38
C PRO A 216 20.61 9.76 16.76
N GLU A 217 19.36 9.73 16.28
CA GLU A 217 18.63 10.93 15.79
C GLU A 217 19.19 11.59 14.51
N ARG A 218 20.05 10.91 13.75
CA ARG A 218 20.59 11.40 12.47
C ARG A 218 19.77 10.98 11.22
N GLY A 219 18.48 10.69 11.38
CA GLY A 219 17.61 10.40 10.24
C GLY A 219 17.81 9.05 9.55
N LYS A 220 18.53 8.10 10.17
CA LYS A 220 18.74 6.73 9.65
C LYS A 220 17.41 6.00 9.40
N SER A 221 16.55 5.95 10.40
CA SER A 221 15.24 5.29 10.31
C SER A 221 14.32 5.99 9.30
N ARG A 222 14.38 7.33 9.21
CA ARG A 222 13.62 8.09 8.22
C ARG A 222 14.06 7.77 6.80
N THR A 223 15.37 7.64 6.58
CA THR A 223 15.95 7.23 5.29
C THR A 223 15.56 5.80 4.93
N GLY A 224 15.72 4.86 5.86
CA GLY A 224 15.30 3.47 5.65
C GLY A 224 13.83 3.37 5.27
N LYS A 225 12.94 4.03 6.01
CA LYS A 225 11.50 4.08 5.68
C LYS A 225 11.24 4.69 4.31
N ALA A 226 11.93 5.76 3.92
CA ALA A 226 11.75 6.34 2.59
C ALA A 226 12.13 5.35 1.48
N ILE A 227 13.23 4.60 1.66
CA ILE A 227 13.64 3.56 0.72
C ILE A 227 12.59 2.46 0.62
N THR A 228 12.04 1.97 1.74
CA THR A 228 11.02 0.90 1.71
C THR A 228 9.75 1.31 0.96
N HIS A 229 9.43 2.61 0.85
CA HIS A 229 8.25 3.06 0.10
C HIS A 229 8.41 2.95 -1.42
N ILE A 230 9.64 2.90 -1.92
CA ILE A 230 9.95 2.91 -3.36
C ILE A 230 10.72 1.67 -3.82
N ALA A 231 11.24 0.88 -2.89
CA ALA A 231 11.82 -0.43 -3.15
C ALA A 231 10.75 -1.43 -3.62
N PHE A 232 11.16 -2.40 -4.43
CA PHE A 232 10.31 -3.51 -4.83
C PHE A 232 9.80 -4.25 -3.59
N ARG A 233 8.49 -4.17 -3.37
CA ARG A 233 7.78 -4.80 -2.24
C ARG A 233 8.48 -4.53 -0.90
N GLY A 234 8.83 -3.27 -0.65
CA GLY A 234 9.57 -2.88 0.56
C GLY A 234 8.76 -3.03 1.84
N VAL A 235 9.30 -3.78 2.82
CA VAL A 235 8.67 -4.11 4.09
C VAL A 235 9.54 -3.61 5.24
N HIS A 236 9.05 -2.60 5.97
CA HIS A 236 9.76 -2.10 7.13
C HIS A 236 9.44 -2.93 8.39
N VAL A 237 10.42 -3.68 8.88
CA VAL A 237 10.31 -4.47 10.12
C VAL A 237 11.25 -3.95 11.20
N VAL A 238 10.80 -3.99 12.46
CA VAL A 238 11.63 -3.63 13.63
C VAL A 238 12.25 -4.87 14.26
N ASP A 239 11.54 -6.01 14.21
CA ASP A 239 11.98 -7.31 14.69
C ASP A 239 11.95 -8.34 13.58
N ILE A 240 13.04 -9.08 13.43
CA ILE A 240 13.15 -10.18 12.47
C ILE A 240 12.82 -11.48 13.20
N ARG A 241 11.59 -11.97 13.00
CA ARG A 241 11.20 -13.34 13.35
C ARG A 241 11.40 -14.23 12.13
N GLU A 242 11.90 -15.44 12.34
CA GLU A 242 12.18 -16.40 11.28
C GLU A 242 10.97 -16.65 10.35
N ALA A 243 9.77 -16.83 10.92
CA ALA A 243 8.54 -16.99 10.14
C ALA A 243 8.23 -15.79 9.23
N ASN A 244 8.52 -14.56 9.68
CA ASN A 244 8.34 -13.37 8.86
C ASN A 244 9.37 -13.32 7.73
N LEU A 245 10.61 -13.71 8.01
CA LEU A 245 11.68 -13.74 7.01
C LEU A 245 11.31 -14.68 5.85
N PHE A 246 10.86 -15.90 6.14
CA PHE A 246 10.44 -16.85 5.11
C PHE A 246 9.23 -16.35 4.31
N ARG A 247 8.18 -15.89 5.00
CA ARG A 247 6.97 -15.36 4.34
C ARG A 247 7.29 -14.19 3.40
N PHE A 248 8.10 -13.25 3.86
CA PHE A 248 8.45 -12.06 3.07
C PHE A 248 9.38 -12.41 1.91
N SER A 249 10.42 -13.22 2.14
CA SER A 249 11.43 -13.51 1.11
C SER A 249 11.00 -14.58 0.10
N GLN A 250 10.25 -15.61 0.51
CA GLN A 250 9.90 -16.74 -0.35
C GLN A 250 8.54 -16.55 -1.03
N ASP A 251 7.50 -16.25 -0.25
CA ASP A 251 6.13 -16.19 -0.77
C ASP A 251 5.87 -14.85 -1.47
N LEU A 252 6.33 -13.76 -0.87
CA LEU A 252 6.07 -12.40 -1.34
C LEU A 252 7.22 -11.76 -2.10
N LYS A 253 8.42 -12.35 -2.07
CA LYS A 253 9.60 -11.79 -2.75
C LYS A 253 9.89 -10.32 -2.38
N ALA A 254 9.68 -9.99 -1.11
CA ALA A 254 9.78 -8.64 -0.58
C ALA A 254 11.22 -8.22 -0.27
N THR A 255 11.49 -6.91 -0.43
CA THR A 255 12.69 -6.27 0.15
C THR A 255 12.42 -5.94 1.61
N ILE A 256 13.30 -6.34 2.53
CA ILE A 256 13.10 -6.22 3.99
C ILE A 256 14.08 -5.19 4.56
#